data_AF-A0A6L4BB86-F1
#
_entry.id   AF-A0A6L4BB86-F1
#
_cell.length_a   1.000
_cell.length_b   1.000
_cell.length_c   1.000
_cell.angle_alpha   90.00
_cell.angle_beta   90.00
_cell.angle_gamma   90.00
#
_symmetry.space_group_name_H-M   'P 1'
#
loop_
_entity.id
_entity.type
_entity.pdbx_description
1 polymer ?
#
loop_
_entity_poly.entity_id
_entity_poly.type
_entity_poly.pdbx_seq_one_letter_code
_entity_poly.pdbx_strand_id
1 'polypeptide(L)'
;MSAHRNRLFAALSISIAAAGLSAGAYAVDEEAARALARQNGCFKCHSVEKTLDGPAYKSVAAKYRGKADAEARLITHITTGEKAKFPDGHVEEHKIIKTKDMNEIKNLVSWILSL
;
A
#
# COMPACT_ATOMS: atom_id res chain seq x y z
N MET A 1 -25.98 -68.91 -1.56
CA MET A 1 -26.86 -68.03 -2.36
C MET A 1 -27.51 -67.06 -1.38
N SER A 2 -27.47 -65.74 -1.49
CA SER A 2 -27.69 -64.91 -2.67
C SER A 2 -26.94 -63.58 -2.58
N ALA A 3 -26.56 -63.09 -3.76
CA ALA A 3 -25.85 -61.84 -4.01
C ALA A 3 -26.78 -60.62 -3.97
N HIS A 4 -26.26 -59.45 -3.57
CA HIS A 4 -26.58 -58.14 -4.16
C HIS A 4 -25.41 -57.17 -3.89
N ARG A 5 -24.47 -57.04 -4.83
CA ARG A 5 -24.39 -55.99 -5.88
C ARG A 5 -24.19 -54.55 -5.36
N ASN A 6 -22.92 -54.21 -5.24
CA ASN A 6 -22.25 -53.06 -5.85
C ASN A 6 -23.09 -51.78 -6.09
N ARG A 7 -22.83 -50.75 -5.28
CA ARG A 7 -22.90 -49.35 -5.73
C ARG A 7 -21.72 -48.57 -5.16
N LEU A 8 -20.63 -48.62 -5.93
CA LEU A 8 -19.59 -47.61 -5.97
C LEU A 8 -20.25 -46.24 -6.19
N PHE A 9 -20.27 -45.39 -5.17
CA PHE A 9 -20.42 -43.95 -5.35
C PHE A 9 -19.07 -43.31 -5.06
N ALA A 10 -18.21 -43.37 -6.08
CA ALA A 10 -17.11 -42.45 -6.21
C ALA A 10 -17.70 -41.06 -6.52
N ALA A 11 -17.45 -40.09 -5.64
CA ALA A 11 -17.53 -38.67 -5.97
C ALA A 11 -16.38 -37.97 -5.26
N LEU A 12 -15.19 -38.17 -5.84
CA LEU A 12 -13.99 -37.37 -5.62
C LEU A 12 -14.25 -35.97 -6.19
N SER A 13 -14.31 -34.94 -5.35
CA SER A 13 -14.20 -33.53 -5.76
C SER A 13 -13.87 -32.65 -4.56
N ILE A 14 -12.62 -32.70 -4.06
CA ILE A 14 -12.06 -31.60 -3.27
C ILE A 14 -11.09 -30.88 -4.20
N SER A 15 -11.62 -29.92 -4.95
CA SER A 15 -10.84 -28.93 -5.69
C SER A 15 -10.96 -27.60 -4.96
N ILE A 16 -10.01 -27.30 -4.08
CA ILE A 16 -9.68 -25.92 -3.71
C ILE A 16 -8.17 -25.79 -3.80
N ALA A 17 -7.67 -25.67 -5.04
CA ALA A 17 -6.36 -25.09 -5.29
C ALA A 17 -6.53 -23.56 -5.27
N ALA A 18 -6.58 -22.97 -4.08
CA ALA A 18 -6.38 -21.54 -3.92
C ALA A 18 -4.87 -21.30 -3.76
N ALA A 19 -4.13 -21.40 -4.87
CA ALA A 19 -2.80 -20.83 -4.95
C ALA A 19 -2.98 -19.30 -4.95
N GLY A 20 -3.10 -18.73 -3.75
CA GLY A 20 -3.05 -17.29 -3.54
C GLY A 20 -1.70 -16.80 -4.05
N LEU A 21 -1.72 -16.16 -5.20
CA LEU A 21 -0.59 -15.43 -5.77
C LEU A 21 -0.26 -14.30 -4.79
N SER A 22 0.61 -14.60 -3.82
CA SER A 22 1.19 -13.61 -2.94
C SER A 22 2.15 -12.80 -3.79
N ALA A 23 1.63 -11.78 -4.47
CA ALA A 23 2.47 -10.72 -5.01
C ALA A 23 3.33 -10.23 -3.84
N GLY A 24 4.64 -10.41 -3.96
CA GLY A 24 5.59 -10.30 -2.85
C GLY A 24 5.35 -9.06 -2.01
N ALA A 25 4.71 -9.25 -0.85
CA ALA A 25 4.70 -8.26 0.20
C ALA A 25 6.13 -8.30 0.77
N TYR A 26 6.98 -7.42 0.28
CA TYR A 26 8.20 -7.08 1.00
C TYR A 26 7.77 -6.68 2.41
N ALA A 27 8.40 -7.27 3.42
CA ALA A 27 8.14 -6.90 4.80
C ALA A 27 8.44 -5.40 4.94
N VAL A 28 7.42 -4.62 5.33
CA VAL A 28 7.56 -3.18 5.55
C VAL A 28 8.40 -2.97 6.81
N ASP A 29 9.50 -2.22 6.67
CA ASP A 29 10.25 -1.69 7.80
C ASP A 29 9.63 -0.34 8.20
N GLU A 30 8.65 -0.40 9.10
CA GLU A 30 7.94 0.79 9.58
C GLU A 30 8.89 1.78 10.27
N GLU A 31 9.88 1.31 11.01
CA GLU A 31 10.81 2.19 11.72
C GLU A 31 11.62 3.03 10.73
N ALA A 32 12.20 2.38 9.71
CA ALA A 32 12.94 3.05 8.65
C ALA A 32 12.04 3.99 7.82
N ALA A 33 10.82 3.57 7.48
CA ALA A 33 9.85 4.41 6.76
C ALA A 33 9.53 5.68 7.56
N ARG A 34 9.22 5.54 8.85
CA ARG A 34 8.94 6.69 9.72
C ARG A 34 10.18 7.54 9.96
N ALA A 35 11.37 6.96 10.01
CA ALA A 35 12.62 7.73 10.12
C ALA A 35 12.83 8.60 8.87
N LEU A 36 12.69 8.03 7.67
CA LEU A 36 12.78 8.75 6.40
C LEU A 36 11.72 9.86 6.30
N ALA A 37 10.48 9.57 6.70
CA ALA A 37 9.41 10.57 6.73
C ALA A 37 9.73 11.75 7.67
N ARG A 38 10.32 11.48 8.86
CA ARG A 38 10.78 12.54 9.78
C ARG A 38 11.92 13.36 9.17
N GLN A 39 12.94 12.72 8.62
CA GLN A 39 14.08 13.38 7.99
C GLN A 39 13.65 14.28 6.81
N ASN A 40 12.63 13.83 6.07
CA ASN A 40 12.05 14.59 4.97
C ASN A 40 10.98 15.59 5.42
N GLY A 41 10.66 15.67 6.72
CA GLY A 41 9.69 16.60 7.26
C GLY A 41 8.25 16.33 6.83
N CYS A 42 7.94 15.11 6.37
CA CYS A 42 6.60 14.74 5.92
C CYS A 42 5.56 14.91 7.05
N PHE A 43 5.98 14.67 8.30
CA PHE A 43 5.14 14.83 9.48
C PHE A 43 4.82 16.29 9.86
N LYS A 44 5.33 17.29 9.12
CA LYS A 44 4.92 18.70 9.31
C LYS A 44 3.54 18.97 8.74
N CYS A 45 3.18 18.28 7.65
CA CYS A 45 1.92 18.47 6.94
C CYS A 45 1.05 17.21 6.93
N HIS A 46 1.61 16.05 7.28
CA HIS A 46 0.87 14.79 7.37
C HIS A 46 0.95 14.22 8.77
N SER A 47 -0.07 13.48 9.17
CA SER A 47 0.01 12.58 10.32
C SER A 47 -0.56 11.22 9.95
N VAL A 48 -0.40 10.24 10.84
CA VAL A 48 -0.96 8.90 10.58
C VAL A 48 -2.49 8.95 10.51
N GLU A 49 -3.14 9.65 11.43
CA GLU A 49 -4.60 9.55 11.63
C GLU A 49 -5.35 10.87 11.44
N LYS A 50 -4.73 12.00 11.81
CA LYS A 50 -5.35 13.32 11.73
C LYS A 50 -4.97 14.01 10.42
N THR A 51 -5.97 14.55 9.73
CA THR A 51 -5.73 15.45 8.60
C THR A 51 -5.14 16.77 9.13
N LEU A 52 -4.10 17.26 8.46
CA LEU A 52 -3.50 18.57 8.70
C LEU A 52 -3.57 19.34 7.38
N ASP A 53 -2.49 20.00 6.95
CA ASP A 53 -2.41 20.62 5.61
C ASP A 53 -2.47 19.56 4.51
N GLY A 54 -1.88 18.38 4.77
CA GLY A 54 -2.00 17.18 3.96
C GLY A 54 -2.96 16.15 4.56
N PRO A 55 -3.48 15.22 3.74
CA PRO A 55 -4.34 14.14 4.21
C PRO A 55 -3.61 13.24 5.23
N ALA A 56 -4.37 12.70 6.20
CA ALA A 56 -3.88 11.62 7.05
C ALA A 56 -3.41 10.42 6.21
N TYR A 57 -2.33 9.75 6.61
CA TYR A 57 -1.83 8.59 5.85
C TYR A 57 -2.85 7.46 5.78
N LYS A 58 -3.64 7.22 6.84
CA LYS A 58 -4.78 6.28 6.77
C LYS A 58 -5.79 6.64 5.68
N SER A 59 -6.06 7.93 5.48
CA SER A 59 -6.95 8.38 4.40
C SER A 59 -6.32 8.18 3.02
N VAL A 60 -5.00 8.34 2.90
CA VAL A 60 -4.26 8.02 1.67
C VAL A 60 -4.35 6.53 1.37
N ALA A 61 -4.05 5.68 2.36
CA ALA A 61 -4.14 4.23 2.22
C ALA A 61 -5.54 3.77 1.81
N ALA A 62 -6.58 4.27 2.48
CA ALA A 62 -7.97 3.99 2.14
C ALA A 62 -8.33 4.42 0.70
N LYS A 63 -7.87 5.62 0.27
CA LYS A 63 -8.08 6.12 -1.10
C LYS A 63 -7.45 5.20 -2.16
N TYR A 64 -6.32 4.58 -1.85
CA TYR A 64 -5.55 3.75 -2.79
C TYR A 64 -5.76 2.24 -2.65
N ARG A 65 -6.52 1.79 -1.65
CA ARG A 65 -6.82 0.37 -1.43
C ARG A 65 -7.38 -0.30 -2.69
N GLY A 66 -6.77 -1.42 -3.08
CA GLY A 66 -7.18 -2.21 -4.24
C GLY A 66 -6.78 -1.64 -5.61
N LYS A 67 -6.08 -0.50 -5.67
CA LYS A 67 -5.57 0.07 -6.93
C LYS A 67 -4.21 -0.53 -7.27
N ALA A 68 -4.12 -1.20 -8.41
CA ALA A 68 -2.89 -1.86 -8.86
C ALA A 68 -1.72 -0.87 -9.10
N ASP A 69 -2.02 0.39 -9.38
CA ASP A 69 -1.05 1.45 -9.65
C ASP A 69 -0.69 2.31 -8.42
N ALA A 70 -1.21 1.97 -7.23
CA ALA A 70 -1.08 2.78 -6.02
C ALA A 70 0.38 3.14 -5.67
N GLU A 71 1.26 2.14 -5.61
CA GLU A 71 2.66 2.34 -5.27
C GLU A 71 3.34 3.27 -6.29
N ALA A 72 3.22 2.96 -7.59
CA ALA A 72 3.83 3.75 -8.66
C ALA A 72 3.32 5.21 -8.67
N ARG A 73 2.03 5.42 -8.42
CA ARG A 73 1.43 6.77 -8.34
C ARG A 73 1.97 7.56 -7.15
N LEU A 74 2.07 6.95 -5.97
CA LEU A 74 2.59 7.63 -4.79
C LEU A 74 4.10 7.88 -4.87
N ILE A 75 4.88 6.96 -5.45
CA ILE A 75 6.30 7.17 -5.75
C ILE A 75 6.47 8.39 -6.66
N THR A 76 5.70 8.45 -7.75
CA THR A 76 5.75 9.58 -8.68
C THR A 76 5.44 10.88 -7.93
N HIS A 77 4.34 10.90 -7.17
CA HIS A 77 3.90 12.07 -6.41
C HIS A 77 5.00 12.67 -5.51
N ILE A 78 5.73 11.82 -4.77
CA ILE A 78 6.76 12.25 -3.82
C ILE A 78 8.14 12.48 -4.45
N THR A 79 8.32 12.19 -5.75
CA THR A 79 9.60 12.33 -6.45
C THR A 79 9.59 13.40 -7.55
N THR A 80 8.43 13.85 -8.03
CA THR A 80 8.35 14.79 -9.17
C THR A 80 7.86 16.19 -8.82
N GLY A 81 7.40 16.44 -7.60
CA GLY A 81 6.87 17.74 -7.20
C GLY A 81 5.52 18.08 -7.83
N GLU A 82 4.61 17.08 -7.94
CA GLU A 82 3.25 17.34 -8.43
C GLU A 82 2.58 18.45 -7.60
N LYS A 83 1.79 19.30 -8.25
CA LYS A 83 1.07 20.39 -7.58
C LYS A 83 0.12 19.84 -6.51
N ALA A 84 0.25 20.32 -5.29
CA ALA A 84 -0.63 20.06 -4.16
C ALA A 84 -1.45 21.32 -3.85
N LYS A 85 -2.77 21.14 -3.68
CA LYS A 85 -3.67 22.21 -3.26
C LYS A 85 -3.84 22.14 -1.75
N PHE A 86 -3.63 23.26 -1.07
CA PHE A 86 -3.73 23.40 0.37
C PHE A 86 -5.17 23.78 0.80
N PRO A 87 -5.52 23.61 2.09
CA PRO A 87 -6.88 23.88 2.58
C PRO A 87 -7.36 25.32 2.39
N ASP A 88 -6.47 26.30 2.44
CA ASP A 88 -6.75 27.73 2.20
C ASP A 88 -6.86 28.08 0.70
N GLY A 89 -6.67 27.11 -0.18
CA GLY A 89 -6.84 27.23 -1.62
C GLY A 89 -5.58 27.54 -2.42
N HIS A 90 -4.43 27.83 -1.77
CA HIS A 90 -3.19 28.03 -2.51
C HIS A 90 -2.64 26.70 -3.07
N VAL A 91 -1.70 26.81 -4.02
CA VAL A 91 -1.10 25.67 -4.70
C VAL A 91 0.42 25.78 -4.63
N GLU A 92 1.06 24.72 -4.15
CA GLU A 92 2.52 24.59 -4.15
C GLU A 92 2.92 23.26 -4.81
N GLU A 93 4.19 23.11 -5.14
CA GLU A 93 4.74 21.80 -5.50
C GLU A 93 4.86 20.95 -4.25
N HIS A 94 4.40 19.69 -4.30
CA HIS A 94 4.65 18.76 -3.22
C HIS A 94 6.16 18.59 -3.03
N LYS A 95 6.60 18.42 -1.78
CA LYS A 95 8.01 18.20 -1.50
C LYS A 95 8.56 17.00 -2.28
N ILE A 96 9.67 17.22 -2.98
CA ILE A 96 10.49 16.15 -3.55
C ILE A 96 11.34 15.54 -2.43
N ILE A 97 11.19 14.23 -2.23
CA ILE A 97 11.94 13.49 -1.21
C ILE A 97 13.46 13.58 -1.45
N LYS A 98 14.23 13.74 -0.38
CA LYS A 98 15.69 13.91 -0.41
C LYS A 98 16.43 12.59 -0.27
N THR A 99 16.10 11.62 -1.12
CA THR A 99 16.86 10.37 -1.31
C THR A 99 16.70 9.92 -2.76
N LYS A 100 17.70 9.21 -3.27
CA LYS A 100 17.62 8.52 -4.57
C LYS A 100 17.53 7.00 -4.40
N ASP A 101 17.53 6.51 -3.15
CA ASP A 101 17.41 5.09 -2.87
C ASP A 101 15.95 4.65 -3.09
N MET A 102 15.74 3.86 -4.14
CA MET A 102 14.42 3.37 -4.49
C MET A 102 13.86 2.36 -3.50
N ASN A 103 14.69 1.68 -2.72
CA ASN A 103 14.23 0.78 -1.68
C ASN A 103 13.67 1.55 -0.49
N GLU A 104 14.34 2.64 -0.09
CA GLU A 104 13.83 3.55 0.95
C GLU A 104 12.49 4.19 0.53
N ILE A 105 12.42 4.67 -0.71
CA ILE A 105 11.22 5.28 -1.29
C ILE A 105 10.07 4.27 -1.33
N LYS A 106 10.32 3.06 -1.83
CA LYS A 106 9.31 2.00 -1.86
C LYS A 106 8.86 1.63 -0.46
N ASN A 107 9.78 1.43 0.47
CA ASN A 107 9.45 1.09 1.86
C ASN A 107 8.55 2.15 2.51
N LEU A 108 8.84 3.44 2.31
CA LEU A 108 7.98 4.54 2.78
C LEU A 108 6.58 4.49 2.17
N VAL A 109 6.48 4.30 0.85
CA VAL A 109 5.18 4.23 0.15
C VAL A 109 4.39 2.99 0.56
N SER A 110 5.04 1.83 0.65
CA SER A 110 4.41 0.59 1.11
C SER A 110 3.93 0.71 2.56
N TRP A 111 4.69 1.37 3.45
CA TRP A 111 4.23 1.69 4.80
C TRP A 111 2.97 2.56 4.77
N ILE A 112 2.96 3.66 4.02
CA ILE A 112 1.79 4.53 3.89
C ILE A 112 0.57 3.74 3.39
N LEU A 113 0.74 2.88 2.39
CA LEU A 113 -0.36 2.07 1.81
C LEU A 113 -0.85 0.95 2.74
N SER A 114 -0.08 0.59 3.77
CA SER A 114 -0.45 -0.44 4.74
C SER A 114 -1.32 0.05 5.90
N LEU A 115 -1.46 1.38 6.06
CA LEU A 115 -2.18 2.04 7.16
C LEU A 115 -3.71 1.98 7.00
#